data_AF-A0A261C6K5-F1
#
_entry.id   AF-A0A261C6K5-F1
#
_cell.length_a   1.000
_cell.length_b   1.000
_cell.length_c   1.000
_cell.angle_alpha   90.00
_cell.angle_beta   90.00
_cell.angle_gamma   90.00
#
_symmetry.space_group_name_H-M   'P 1'
#
loop_
_entity.id
_entity.type
_entity.pdbx_description
1 polymer ?
#
loop_
_entity_poly.entity_id
_entity_poly.type
_entity_poly.pdbx_seq_one_letter_code
_entity_poly.pdbx_strand_id
1 'polypeptide(L)'
;MDAIEKEIRINGKKSARDIKEEIKDLINFESSEKVFSMFDNLKDLQKTHMEHDDSTRNLRVTISEIAKSTGFFATSKCLREKTFDTEQLTMKIRLVNSIFDLENSEKLSDHLGNGMRILNEMIETLEKKNDILKSADYGQKVDNIISKSPIQHVKSFWNSDSRNAEIKKLVKDLESLESSANEYRKGDLMTIRKIFDNAVEVDGLPDVYPYIYDILMKKKNTEYGDALENSKRLMDLDLDFSNHKGELSAASLSLEKIKEYFDEIFELNPIKKDP
;
A
#
# COMPACT_ATOMS: atom_id res chain seq x y z
N MET A 1 35.76 23.24 -24.65
CA MET A 1 35.27 23.80 -23.38
C MET A 1 34.55 25.09 -23.71
N ASP A 2 33.51 25.38 -22.94
CA ASP A 2 32.66 26.60 -23.01
C ASP A 2 31.40 26.51 -23.89
N ALA A 3 30.87 25.29 -24.01
CA ALA A 3 29.45 25.06 -24.33
C ALA A 3 28.58 24.90 -23.06
N ILE A 4 29.17 25.04 -21.86
CA ILE A 4 28.49 24.83 -20.57
C ILE A 4 27.95 26.14 -19.98
N GLU A 5 28.31 27.29 -20.53
CA GLU A 5 27.96 28.60 -19.93
C GLU A 5 26.73 29.30 -20.52
N LYS A 6 25.97 28.64 -21.43
CA LYS A 6 24.81 29.29 -22.07
C LYS A 6 23.43 28.77 -21.68
N GLU A 7 23.33 27.86 -20.72
CA GLU A 7 22.06 27.17 -20.41
C GLU A 7 21.58 27.34 -18.95
N ILE A 8 21.97 28.42 -18.29
CA ILE A 8 21.42 28.81 -16.99
C ILE A 8 20.86 30.22 -17.09
N ARG A 9 19.73 30.34 -17.80
CA ARG A 9 18.67 31.34 -17.58
C ARG A 9 17.63 31.22 -18.72
N ILE A 10 16.50 30.59 -18.43
CA ILE A 10 15.15 31.18 -18.57
C ILE A 10 14.17 30.32 -17.76
N ASN A 11 13.43 30.99 -16.89
CA ASN A 11 12.38 30.46 -16.02
C ASN A 11 11.28 29.71 -16.78
N GLY A 12 10.86 28.58 -16.22
CA GLY A 12 9.52 28.02 -16.40
C GLY A 12 9.22 27.14 -15.19
N LYS A 13 8.57 27.68 -14.15
CA LYS A 13 7.97 26.86 -13.10
C LYS A 13 6.99 25.91 -13.81
N LYS A 14 7.27 24.60 -13.76
CA LYS A 14 6.33 23.58 -14.22
C LYS A 14 5.02 23.78 -13.49
N SER A 15 3.96 23.94 -14.26
CA SER A 15 2.61 24.03 -13.72
C SER A 15 2.18 22.67 -13.16
N ALA A 16 1.15 22.65 -12.32
CA ALA A 16 0.53 21.41 -11.85
C ALA A 16 0.10 20.47 -13.01
N ARG A 17 -0.08 21.03 -14.22
CA ARG A 17 -0.40 20.28 -15.44
C ARG A 17 0.81 19.53 -16.01
N ASP A 18 2.00 20.13 -15.92
CA ASP A 18 3.25 19.54 -16.41
C ASP A 18 3.71 18.42 -15.46
N ILE A 19 3.49 18.60 -14.16
CA ILE A 19 3.71 17.58 -13.14
C ILE A 19 2.72 16.41 -13.34
N LYS A 20 1.46 16.69 -13.67
CA LYS A 20 0.44 15.65 -13.93
C LYS A 20 0.77 14.78 -15.16
N GLU A 21 1.38 15.33 -16.20
CA GLU A 21 1.83 14.54 -17.36
C GLU A 21 3.08 13.70 -17.05
N GLU A 22 3.97 14.14 -16.15
CA GLU A 22 5.14 13.35 -15.74
C GLU A 22 4.80 12.16 -14.84
N ILE A 23 3.69 12.21 -14.09
CA ILE A 23 3.26 11.13 -13.17
C ILE A 23 2.41 10.08 -13.90
N LYS A 24 1.89 10.41 -15.09
CA LYS A 24 0.95 9.58 -15.87
C LYS A 24 1.56 8.25 -16.34
N ASP A 25 2.89 8.19 -16.43
CA ASP A 25 3.65 7.03 -16.88
C ASP A 25 4.20 6.17 -15.72
N LEU A 26 3.94 6.51 -14.45
CA LEU A 26 4.37 5.73 -13.28
C LEU A 26 3.47 4.52 -13.04
N ILE A 27 3.40 3.63 -14.03
CA ILE A 27 3.01 2.24 -13.84
C ILE A 27 4.31 1.47 -13.63
N ASN A 28 4.76 1.36 -12.38
CA ASN A 28 5.61 0.24 -11.95
C ASN A 28 5.77 0.27 -10.42
N PHE A 29 5.68 -0.91 -9.83
CA PHE A 29 5.89 -1.25 -8.42
C PHE A 29 7.10 -0.55 -7.76
N GLU A 30 8.15 -0.26 -8.55
CA GLU A 30 9.34 0.51 -8.16
C GLU A 30 9.03 1.95 -7.68
N SER A 31 7.92 2.53 -8.14
CA SER A 31 7.46 3.85 -7.71
C SER A 31 6.74 3.79 -6.37
N SER A 32 6.03 2.70 -6.10
CA SER A 32 5.48 2.40 -4.77
C SER A 32 6.60 2.15 -3.76
N GLU A 33 7.64 1.37 -4.13
CA GLU A 33 8.84 1.20 -3.29
C GLU A 33 9.54 2.53 -2.98
N LYS A 34 9.62 3.45 -3.95
CA LYS A 34 10.15 4.81 -3.70
C LYS A 34 9.31 5.57 -2.69
N VAL A 35 7.98 5.50 -2.77
CA VAL A 35 7.09 6.12 -1.78
C VAL A 35 7.29 5.49 -0.39
N PHE A 36 7.44 4.17 -0.30
CA PHE A 36 7.77 3.50 0.97
C PHE A 36 9.13 3.94 1.53
N SER A 37 10.16 4.07 0.68
CA SER A 37 11.48 4.57 1.11
C SER A 37 11.43 6.02 1.62
N MET A 38 10.45 6.82 1.18
CA MET A 38 10.25 8.17 1.73
C MET A 38 9.71 8.12 3.16
N PHE A 39 8.84 7.15 3.50
CA PHE A 39 8.37 6.94 4.87
C PHE A 39 9.49 6.47 5.81
N ASP A 40 10.40 5.61 5.34
CA ASP A 40 11.57 5.20 6.12
C ASP A 40 12.50 6.38 6.44
N ASN A 41 12.77 7.24 5.45
CA ASN A 41 13.58 8.45 5.64
C ASN A 41 12.93 9.43 6.65
N LEU A 42 11.59 9.51 6.67
CA LEU A 42 10.85 10.33 7.62
C LEU A 42 11.01 9.82 9.06
N LYS A 43 10.98 8.50 9.25
CA LYS A 43 11.19 7.85 10.55
C LYS A 43 12.59 8.13 11.12
N ASP A 44 13.63 8.08 10.27
CA ASP A 44 15.01 8.38 10.68
C ASP A 44 15.21 9.87 11.04
N LEU A 45 14.56 10.77 10.31
CA LEU A 45 14.56 12.21 10.60
C LEU A 45 13.88 12.53 11.94
N GLN A 46 12.75 11.89 12.25
CA GLN A 46 12.06 12.03 13.54
C GLN A 46 12.94 11.58 14.71
N LYS A 47 13.59 10.43 14.58
CA LYS A 47 14.49 9.89 15.61
C LYS A 47 15.67 10.84 15.90
N THR A 48 16.30 11.35 14.84
CA THR A 48 17.45 12.27 14.95
C THR A 48 17.08 13.57 15.68
N HIS A 49 15.86 14.08 15.47
CA HIS A 49 15.37 15.28 16.16
C HIS A 49 15.20 15.06 17.66
N MET A 50 14.64 13.90 18.05
CA MET A 50 14.43 13.54 19.46
C MET A 50 15.76 13.38 20.22
N GLU A 51 16.78 12.82 19.59
CA GLU A 51 18.12 12.65 20.20
C GLU A 51 18.85 13.98 20.41
N HIS A 52 18.59 14.99 19.56
CA HIS A 52 19.24 16.29 19.64
C HIS A 52 18.71 17.16 20.80
N ASP A 53 17.42 17.01 21.15
CA ASP A 53 16.73 17.83 22.17
C ASP A 53 17.18 17.47 23.62
N ASP A 54 17.65 16.24 23.83
CA ASP A 54 18.15 15.76 25.14
C ASP A 54 19.59 16.24 25.44
N SER A 55 20.39 16.52 24.40
CA SER A 55 21.81 16.87 24.54
C SER A 55 22.08 18.30 25.03
N THR A 56 21.07 19.18 24.96
CA THR A 56 21.22 20.64 25.21
C THR A 56 21.06 21.07 26.67
N ARG A 57 20.81 20.15 27.62
CA ARG A 57 20.41 20.51 29.00
C ARG A 57 21.54 20.94 29.98
N ASN A 58 22.83 20.87 29.62
CA ASN A 58 23.94 21.01 30.60
C ASN A 58 25.00 22.11 30.37
N LEU A 59 24.76 23.12 29.51
CA LEU A 59 25.72 24.21 29.31
C LEU A 59 25.21 25.52 29.94
N ARG A 60 25.84 25.93 31.05
CA ARG A 60 25.55 27.20 31.73
C ARG A 60 26.29 28.35 31.01
N VAL A 61 25.77 28.75 29.85
CA VAL A 61 26.24 29.91 29.09
C VAL A 61 25.28 31.08 29.33
N THR A 62 25.79 32.29 29.52
CA THR A 62 24.90 33.45 29.67
C THR A 62 24.33 33.87 28.32
N ILE A 63 23.06 34.30 28.30
CA ILE A 63 22.36 34.75 27.08
C ILE A 63 23.13 35.88 26.36
N SER A 64 23.81 36.74 27.13
CA SER A 64 24.58 37.87 26.58
C SER A 64 25.85 37.39 25.84
N GLU A 65 26.55 36.39 26.36
CA GLU A 65 27.75 35.82 25.74
C GLU A 65 27.40 35.02 24.48
N ILE A 66 26.28 34.29 24.50
CA ILE A 66 25.75 33.61 23.31
C ILE A 66 25.39 34.64 22.24
N ALA A 67 24.59 35.66 22.59
CA ALA A 67 24.10 36.64 21.62
C ALA A 67 25.22 37.48 20.96
N LYS A 68 26.33 37.70 21.68
CA LYS A 68 27.51 38.40 21.13
C LYS A 68 28.38 37.49 20.27
N SER A 69 28.68 36.28 20.74
CA SER A 69 29.58 35.35 20.02
C SER A 69 28.95 34.74 18.76
N THR A 70 27.63 34.54 18.75
CA THR A 70 26.88 33.97 17.61
C THR A 70 26.52 34.99 16.53
N GLY A 71 26.88 36.27 16.71
CA GLY A 71 26.49 37.32 15.78
C GLY A 71 25.00 37.64 15.80
N PHE A 72 24.22 37.19 16.80
CA PHE A 72 22.77 37.40 16.91
C PHE A 72 22.34 38.86 16.72
N PHE A 73 23.08 39.81 17.31
CA PHE A 73 22.80 41.25 17.15
C PHE A 73 23.11 41.77 15.74
N ALA A 74 24.13 41.24 15.08
CA ALA A 74 24.47 41.61 13.71
C ALA A 74 23.45 41.03 12.72
N THR A 75 23.04 39.78 12.93
CA THR A 75 22.02 39.09 12.13
C THR A 75 20.65 39.72 12.34
N SER A 76 20.24 40.05 13.56
CA SER A 76 18.95 40.73 13.81
C SER A 76 18.91 42.13 13.21
N LYS A 77 20.02 42.87 13.26
CA LYS A 77 20.18 44.13 12.55
C LYS A 77 20.07 43.96 11.03
N CYS A 78 20.74 42.95 10.46
CA CYS A 78 20.64 42.61 9.04
C CYS A 78 19.21 42.23 8.61
N LEU A 79 18.51 41.42 9.42
CA LEU A 79 17.12 41.00 9.18
C LEU A 79 16.11 42.15 9.34
N ARG A 80 16.48 43.21 10.07
CA ARG A 80 15.67 44.42 10.24
C ARG A 80 15.91 45.45 9.13
N GLU A 81 17.14 45.51 8.59
CA GLU A 81 17.55 46.46 7.54
C GLU A 81 17.21 45.95 6.12
N LYS A 82 17.32 44.65 5.88
CA LYS A 82 16.72 43.98 4.73
C LYS A 82 15.33 43.58 5.20
N THR A 83 14.25 44.10 4.62
CA THR A 83 12.88 43.60 4.87
C THR A 83 12.86 42.10 4.59
N PHE A 84 13.12 41.30 5.62
CA PHE A 84 13.26 39.87 5.49
C PHE A 84 11.85 39.32 5.36
N ASP A 85 11.55 38.77 4.19
CA ASP A 85 10.30 38.10 3.91
C ASP A 85 10.23 36.82 4.76
N THR A 86 9.71 36.99 5.98
CA THR A 86 9.49 35.91 6.92
C THR A 86 8.42 34.96 6.43
N GLU A 87 7.61 35.30 5.42
CA GLU A 87 6.56 34.41 4.91
C GLU A 87 7.18 33.16 4.27
N GLN A 88 8.23 33.31 3.45
CA GLN A 88 8.92 32.16 2.87
C GLN A 88 9.58 31.27 3.92
N LEU A 89 10.18 31.85 4.96
CA LEU A 89 10.78 31.07 6.04
C LEU A 89 9.70 30.39 6.88
N THR A 90 8.60 31.08 7.18
CA THR A 90 7.47 30.54 7.94
C THR A 90 6.77 29.43 7.16
N MET A 91 6.59 29.57 5.84
CA MET A 91 6.06 28.52 4.97
C MET A 91 6.95 27.29 4.98
N LYS A 92 8.29 27.46 4.90
CA LYS A 92 9.23 26.34 4.97
C LYS A 92 9.23 25.66 6.33
N ILE A 93 9.15 26.42 7.43
CA ILE A 93 9.05 25.87 8.79
C ILE A 93 7.73 25.14 8.98
N ARG A 94 6.60 25.69 8.49
CA ARG A 94 5.30 25.01 8.50
C ARG A 94 5.32 23.73 7.70
N LEU A 95 5.89 23.74 6.50
CA LEU A 95 6.03 22.54 5.67
C LEU A 95 6.86 21.47 6.39
N VAL A 96 8.01 21.82 6.96
CA VAL A 96 8.85 20.88 7.72
C VAL A 96 8.14 20.34 8.94
N ASN A 97 7.41 21.18 9.69
CA ASN A 97 6.63 20.71 10.84
C ASN A 97 5.49 19.78 10.42
N SER A 98 4.76 20.14 9.36
CA SER A 98 3.68 19.30 8.83
C SER A 98 4.18 17.96 8.27
N ILE A 99 5.42 17.91 7.77
CA ILE A 99 6.09 16.66 7.39
C ILE A 99 6.19 15.68 8.58
N PHE A 100 6.35 16.21 9.79
CA PHE A 100 6.39 15.43 11.02
C PHE A 100 5.00 15.11 11.61
N ASP A 101 3.94 15.77 11.13
CA ASP A 101 2.58 15.64 11.65
C ASP A 101 1.80 14.46 11.06
N LEU A 102 2.39 13.64 10.15
CA LEU A 102 1.76 12.38 9.74
C LEU A 102 1.84 11.37 10.89
N GLU A 103 0.93 11.54 11.84
CA GLU A 103 0.85 10.74 13.05
C GLU A 103 0.64 9.27 12.69
N ASN A 104 1.46 8.38 13.27
CA ASN A 104 1.42 6.95 13.04
C ASN A 104 1.70 6.53 11.57
N SER A 105 2.59 7.26 10.88
CA SER A 105 3.06 6.93 9.51
C SER A 105 3.50 5.47 9.34
N GLU A 106 4.20 4.91 10.32
CA GLU A 106 4.59 3.49 10.37
C GLU A 106 3.36 2.57 10.27
N LYS A 107 2.35 2.82 11.11
CA LYS A 107 1.13 2.03 11.13
C LYS A 107 0.33 2.15 9.82
N LEU A 108 0.32 3.34 9.21
CA LEU A 108 -0.31 3.56 7.90
C LEU A 108 0.41 2.78 6.79
N SER A 109 1.75 2.80 6.82
CA SER A 109 2.59 2.03 5.89
C SER A 109 2.33 0.53 6.04
N ASP A 110 2.30 0.01 7.27
CA ASP A 110 2.03 -1.40 7.55
C ASP A 110 0.65 -1.82 7.05
N HIS A 111 -0.39 -1.04 7.34
CA HIS A 111 -1.75 -1.32 6.89
C HIS A 111 -1.85 -1.34 5.37
N LEU A 112 -1.28 -0.33 4.70
CA LEU A 112 -1.28 -0.29 3.24
C LEU A 112 -0.49 -1.44 2.62
N GLY A 113 0.70 -1.75 3.17
CA GLY A 113 1.55 -2.85 2.72
C GLY A 113 0.88 -4.20 2.85
N ASN A 114 0.21 -4.47 3.99
CA ASN A 114 -0.56 -5.69 4.18
C ASN A 114 -1.70 -5.80 3.18
N GLY A 115 -2.46 -4.72 2.96
CA GLY A 115 -3.50 -4.69 1.92
C GLY A 115 -2.96 -5.02 0.53
N MET A 116 -1.82 -4.42 0.15
CA MET A 116 -1.18 -4.67 -1.14
C MET A 116 -0.73 -6.13 -1.28
N ARG A 117 -0.18 -6.73 -0.23
CA ARG A 117 0.18 -8.15 -0.20
C ARG A 117 -1.04 -9.03 -0.50
N ILE A 118 -2.18 -8.75 0.12
CA ILE A 118 -3.42 -9.53 -0.11
C ILE A 118 -3.95 -9.34 -1.53
N LEU A 119 -3.90 -8.12 -2.08
CA LEU A 119 -4.25 -7.89 -3.47
C LEU A 119 -3.35 -8.69 -4.42
N ASN A 120 -2.06 -8.83 -4.10
CA ASN A 120 -1.15 -9.68 -4.87
C ASN A 120 -1.56 -11.17 -4.80
N GLU A 121 -1.90 -11.68 -3.62
CA GLU A 121 -2.44 -13.06 -3.46
C GLU A 121 -3.71 -13.27 -4.31
N MET A 122 -4.60 -12.27 -4.35
CA MET A 122 -5.80 -12.30 -5.20
C MET A 122 -5.46 -12.33 -6.70
N ILE A 123 -4.44 -11.58 -7.12
CA ILE A 123 -3.94 -11.58 -8.51
C ILE A 123 -3.35 -12.95 -8.86
N GLU A 124 -2.46 -13.49 -8.02
CA GLU A 124 -1.86 -14.82 -8.24
C GLU A 124 -2.92 -15.93 -8.29
N THR A 125 -3.96 -15.81 -7.48
CA THR A 125 -5.12 -16.70 -7.51
C THR A 125 -5.86 -16.60 -8.85
N LEU A 126 -6.09 -15.39 -9.35
CA LEU A 126 -6.75 -15.16 -10.64
C LEU A 126 -5.92 -15.67 -11.82
N GLU A 127 -4.59 -15.53 -11.79
CA GLU A 127 -3.69 -16.10 -12.80
C GLU A 127 -3.83 -17.63 -12.88
N LYS A 128 -4.15 -18.28 -11.76
CA LYS A 128 -4.41 -19.73 -11.66
C LYS A 128 -5.88 -20.10 -11.83
N LYS A 129 -6.73 -19.21 -12.36
CA LYS A 129 -8.18 -19.48 -12.51
C LYS A 129 -8.53 -20.77 -13.23
N ASN A 130 -7.78 -21.16 -14.25
CA ASN A 130 -8.03 -22.41 -14.98
C ASN A 130 -7.77 -23.63 -14.10
N ASP A 131 -6.75 -23.57 -13.24
CA ASP A 131 -6.46 -24.62 -12.27
C ASP A 131 -7.55 -24.68 -11.19
N ILE A 132 -8.03 -23.54 -10.71
CA ILE A 132 -9.13 -23.44 -9.75
C ILE A 132 -10.43 -23.99 -10.36
N LEU A 133 -10.76 -23.62 -11.60
CA LEU A 133 -11.96 -24.15 -12.28
C LEU A 133 -11.86 -25.65 -12.55
N LYS A 134 -10.66 -26.17 -12.83
CA LYS A 134 -10.41 -27.61 -13.01
C LYS A 134 -10.69 -28.39 -11.72
N SER A 135 -10.50 -27.79 -10.54
CA SER A 135 -10.77 -28.47 -9.26
C SER A 135 -12.24 -28.70 -8.97
N ALA A 136 -13.14 -27.92 -9.59
CA ALA A 136 -14.58 -28.15 -9.50
C ALA A 136 -15.05 -29.45 -10.21
N ASP A 137 -14.18 -30.06 -11.03
CA ASP A 137 -14.51 -31.22 -11.86
C ASP A 137 -13.38 -32.28 -11.90
N TYR A 138 -12.84 -32.66 -10.74
CA TYR A 138 -11.88 -33.77 -10.65
C TYR A 138 -12.48 -35.16 -10.94
N GLY A 139 -13.80 -35.25 -11.07
CA GLY A 139 -14.52 -36.49 -11.33
C GLY A 139 -14.74 -37.36 -10.09
N GLN A 140 -15.71 -38.28 -10.22
CA GLN A 140 -16.28 -39.01 -9.09
C GLN A 140 -15.27 -39.88 -8.32
N LYS A 141 -14.26 -40.45 -8.99
CA LYS A 141 -13.24 -41.28 -8.33
C LYS A 141 -12.40 -40.46 -7.34
N VAL A 142 -11.98 -39.26 -7.76
CA VAL A 142 -11.19 -38.33 -6.92
C VAL A 142 -12.06 -37.75 -5.82
N ASP A 143 -13.28 -37.30 -6.17
CA ASP A 143 -14.24 -36.77 -5.21
C ASP A 143 -14.56 -37.76 -4.08
N ASN A 144 -14.74 -39.04 -4.40
CA ASN A 144 -15.00 -40.10 -3.41
C ASN A 144 -13.85 -40.33 -2.42
N ILE A 145 -12.64 -39.90 -2.76
CA ILE A 145 -11.47 -39.99 -1.86
C ILE A 145 -11.39 -38.75 -0.99
N ILE A 146 -11.53 -37.56 -1.57
CA ILE A 146 -11.45 -36.29 -0.83
C ILE A 146 -12.62 -36.14 0.14
N SER A 147 -13.84 -36.56 -0.24
CA SER A 147 -15.03 -36.61 0.61
C SER A 147 -14.86 -37.44 1.89
N LYS A 148 -13.91 -38.38 1.91
CA LYS A 148 -13.55 -39.22 3.06
C LYS A 148 -12.34 -38.69 3.82
N SER A 149 -11.95 -37.44 3.57
CA SER A 149 -10.86 -36.78 4.28
C SER A 149 -11.02 -36.91 5.79
N PRO A 150 -9.94 -37.23 6.53
CA PRO A 150 -9.96 -37.19 7.99
C PRO A 150 -9.99 -35.76 8.53
N ILE A 151 -9.84 -34.75 7.68
CA ILE A 151 -9.75 -33.34 8.03
C ILE A 151 -11.12 -32.71 7.85
N GLN A 152 -11.69 -32.21 8.94
CA GLN A 152 -13.10 -31.86 9.01
C GLN A 152 -13.49 -30.73 8.07
N HIS A 153 -12.71 -29.65 7.96
CA HIS A 153 -13.06 -28.53 7.06
C HIS A 153 -12.96 -28.93 5.59
N VAL A 154 -11.94 -29.71 5.20
CA VAL A 154 -11.82 -30.29 3.86
C VAL A 154 -13.04 -31.16 3.56
N LYS A 155 -13.42 -32.04 4.50
CA LYS A 155 -14.58 -32.91 4.35
C LYS A 155 -15.88 -32.11 4.23
N SER A 156 -16.05 -31.07 5.06
CA SER A 156 -17.25 -30.22 5.06
C SER A 156 -17.39 -29.44 3.76
N PHE A 157 -16.31 -28.79 3.30
CA PHE A 157 -16.30 -28.05 2.05
C PHE A 157 -16.50 -28.98 0.84
N TRP A 158 -15.75 -30.09 0.76
CA TRP A 158 -15.76 -30.94 -0.42
C TRP A 158 -17.06 -31.73 -0.62
N ASN A 159 -17.80 -31.98 0.48
CA ASN A 159 -19.12 -32.60 0.43
C ASN A 159 -20.27 -31.59 0.34
N SER A 160 -19.97 -30.29 0.28
CA SER A 160 -21.02 -29.28 0.17
C SER A 160 -21.66 -29.30 -1.22
N ASP A 161 -22.99 -29.24 -1.27
CA ASP A 161 -23.75 -29.08 -2.52
C ASP A 161 -23.38 -27.76 -3.25
N SER A 162 -22.90 -26.77 -2.51
CA SER A 162 -22.46 -25.46 -3.03
C SER A 162 -21.02 -25.42 -3.51
N ARG A 163 -20.19 -26.46 -3.27
CA ARG A 163 -18.74 -26.47 -3.57
C ARG A 163 -18.40 -25.92 -4.96
N ASN A 164 -19.03 -26.47 -5.99
CA ASN A 164 -18.77 -26.07 -7.37
C ASN A 164 -19.25 -24.65 -7.67
N ALA A 165 -20.30 -24.18 -6.98
CA ALA A 165 -20.79 -22.83 -7.09
C ALA A 165 -19.82 -21.84 -6.41
N GLU A 166 -19.29 -22.18 -5.25
CA GLU A 166 -18.30 -21.38 -4.51
C GLU A 166 -16.98 -21.25 -5.28
N ILE A 167 -16.46 -22.34 -5.85
CA ILE A 167 -15.24 -22.32 -6.67
C ILE A 167 -15.42 -21.39 -7.88
N LYS A 168 -16.56 -21.48 -8.57
CA LYS A 168 -16.88 -20.61 -9.72
C LYS A 168 -17.12 -19.17 -9.30
N LYS A 169 -17.73 -18.96 -8.13
CA LYS A 169 -17.96 -17.63 -7.55
C LYS A 169 -16.63 -16.94 -7.27
N LEU A 170 -15.66 -17.62 -6.65
CA LEU A 170 -14.33 -17.05 -6.42
C LEU A 170 -13.71 -16.47 -7.69
N VAL A 171 -13.65 -17.28 -8.76
CA VAL A 171 -13.07 -16.82 -10.03
C VAL A 171 -13.83 -15.64 -10.61
N LYS A 172 -15.17 -15.67 -10.57
CA LYS A 172 -16.01 -14.58 -11.05
C LYS A 172 -15.82 -13.29 -10.24
N ASP A 173 -15.73 -13.40 -8.92
CA ASP A 173 -15.54 -12.26 -8.03
C ASP A 173 -14.16 -11.62 -8.28
N LEU A 174 -13.11 -12.43 -8.46
CA LEU A 174 -11.77 -11.95 -8.83
C LEU A 174 -11.72 -11.30 -10.22
N GLU A 175 -12.39 -11.86 -11.23
CA GLU A 175 -12.50 -11.23 -12.55
C GLU A 175 -13.26 -9.88 -12.47
N SER A 176 -14.30 -9.80 -11.63
CA SER A 176 -15.03 -8.55 -11.38
C SER A 176 -14.15 -7.52 -10.67
N LEU A 177 -13.31 -7.96 -9.72
CA LEU A 177 -12.33 -7.12 -9.05
C LEU A 177 -11.29 -6.58 -10.03
N GLU A 178 -10.71 -7.43 -10.88
CA GLU A 178 -9.74 -7.05 -11.92
C GLU A 178 -10.36 -6.03 -12.90
N SER A 179 -11.59 -6.27 -13.35
CA SER A 179 -12.31 -5.34 -14.23
C SER A 179 -12.50 -3.98 -13.55
N SER A 180 -12.93 -3.96 -12.29
CA SER A 180 -13.11 -2.72 -11.51
C SER A 180 -11.79 -1.98 -11.32
N ALA A 181 -10.72 -2.70 -10.98
CA ALA A 181 -9.38 -2.11 -10.80
C ALA A 181 -8.86 -1.46 -12.09
N ASN A 182 -9.13 -2.07 -13.25
CA ASN A 182 -8.77 -1.51 -14.56
C ASN A 182 -9.48 -0.18 -14.87
N GLU A 183 -10.68 0.04 -14.34
CA GLU A 183 -11.40 1.32 -14.41
C GLU A 183 -10.79 2.35 -13.45
N TYR A 184 -10.44 1.92 -12.24
CA TYR A 184 -9.95 2.80 -11.18
C TYR A 184 -8.49 3.25 -11.34
N ARG A 185 -7.66 2.50 -12.07
CA ARG A 185 -6.20 2.74 -12.17
C ARG A 185 -5.78 4.12 -12.69
N LYS A 186 -6.67 4.86 -13.36
CA LYS A 186 -6.42 6.21 -13.89
C LYS A 186 -7.02 7.32 -13.03
N GLY A 187 -7.67 6.95 -11.94
CA GLY A 187 -8.33 7.87 -11.03
C GLY A 187 -7.38 8.47 -9.99
N ASP A 188 -7.94 9.30 -9.13
CA ASP A 188 -7.24 9.83 -7.96
C ASP A 188 -7.11 8.78 -6.84
N LEU A 189 -6.44 9.15 -5.75
CA LEU A 189 -6.19 8.25 -4.62
C LEU A 189 -7.49 7.65 -4.04
N MET A 190 -8.59 8.42 -4.03
CA MET A 190 -9.90 7.93 -3.56
C MET A 190 -10.54 6.97 -4.54
N THR A 191 -10.25 7.11 -5.82
CA THR A 191 -10.69 6.16 -6.83
C THR A 191 -9.90 4.86 -6.72
N ILE A 192 -8.57 4.92 -6.51
CA ILE A 192 -7.72 3.74 -6.28
C ILE A 192 -8.12 3.02 -4.99
N ARG A 193 -8.49 3.75 -3.93
CA ARG A 193 -9.01 3.19 -2.68
C ARG A 193 -10.14 2.18 -2.89
N LYS A 194 -11.02 2.41 -3.88
CA LYS A 194 -12.14 1.50 -4.19
C LYS A 194 -11.72 0.08 -4.57
N ILE A 195 -10.47 -0.12 -4.99
CA ILE A 195 -9.93 -1.47 -5.22
C ILE A 195 -9.95 -2.27 -3.92
N PHE A 196 -9.50 -1.67 -2.81
CA PHE A 196 -9.53 -2.31 -1.50
C PHE A 196 -10.96 -2.53 -1.01
N ASP A 197 -11.85 -1.54 -1.19
CA ASP A 197 -13.26 -1.67 -0.81
C ASP A 197 -13.93 -2.83 -1.56
N ASN A 198 -13.67 -2.97 -2.86
CA ASN A 198 -14.19 -4.08 -3.65
C ASN A 198 -13.54 -5.42 -3.28
N ALA A 199 -12.25 -5.42 -2.90
CA ALA A 199 -11.55 -6.64 -2.51
C ALA A 199 -12.10 -7.25 -1.20
N VAL A 200 -12.61 -6.42 -0.27
CA VAL A 200 -13.25 -6.88 0.98
C VAL A 200 -14.48 -7.76 0.72
N GLU A 201 -15.12 -7.62 -0.44
CA GLU A 201 -16.30 -8.41 -0.83
C GLU A 201 -15.96 -9.81 -1.36
N VAL A 202 -14.67 -10.10 -1.60
CA VAL A 202 -14.21 -11.41 -2.06
C VAL A 202 -13.97 -12.32 -0.85
N ASP A 203 -14.84 -13.32 -0.67
CA ASP A 203 -14.74 -14.24 0.48
C ASP A 203 -13.66 -15.30 0.32
N GLY A 204 -13.37 -15.75 -0.89
CA GLY A 204 -12.39 -16.82 -1.10
C GLY A 204 -12.95 -18.24 -0.98
N LEU A 205 -12.07 -19.18 -0.68
CA LEU A 205 -12.34 -20.59 -0.39
C LEU A 205 -11.56 -21.01 0.87
N PRO A 206 -12.07 -21.98 1.65
CA PRO A 206 -11.30 -22.53 2.76
C PRO A 206 -10.02 -23.20 2.26
N ASP A 207 -8.97 -23.17 3.08
CA ASP A 207 -7.69 -23.80 2.77
C ASP A 207 -7.80 -25.34 2.74
N VAL A 208 -8.04 -25.90 1.54
CA VAL A 208 -8.25 -27.33 1.34
C VAL A 208 -7.21 -28.00 0.45
N TYR A 209 -6.53 -27.26 -0.42
CA TYR A 209 -5.65 -27.83 -1.45
C TYR A 209 -4.36 -28.47 -0.93
N PRO A 210 -3.68 -27.97 0.11
CA PRO A 210 -2.56 -28.67 0.74
C PRO A 210 -2.95 -30.07 1.20
N TYR A 211 -4.12 -30.17 1.82
CA TYR A 211 -4.65 -31.42 2.34
C TYR A 211 -5.10 -32.38 1.24
N ILE A 212 -5.71 -31.85 0.17
CA ILE A 212 -6.08 -32.64 -1.00
C ILE A 212 -4.84 -33.23 -1.66
N TYR A 213 -3.79 -32.43 -1.86
CA TYR A 213 -2.51 -32.89 -2.40
C TYR A 213 -1.96 -34.05 -1.57
N ASP A 214 -1.89 -33.89 -0.25
CA ASP A 214 -1.44 -34.93 0.68
C ASP A 214 -2.27 -36.22 0.60
N ILE A 215 -3.59 -36.10 0.52
CA ILE A 215 -4.51 -37.23 0.42
C ILE A 215 -4.25 -38.00 -0.88
N LEU A 216 -4.15 -37.32 -2.01
CA LEU A 216 -3.95 -37.92 -3.33
C LEU A 216 -2.55 -38.55 -3.44
N MET A 217 -1.52 -37.88 -2.93
CA MET A 217 -0.14 -38.37 -2.93
C MET A 217 -0.02 -39.71 -2.19
N LYS A 218 -0.71 -39.85 -1.04
CA LYS A 218 -0.69 -41.08 -0.22
C LYS A 218 -1.36 -42.27 -0.91
N LYS A 219 -2.29 -42.05 -1.85
CA LYS A 219 -2.98 -43.15 -2.55
C LYS A 219 -2.11 -43.84 -3.61
N LYS A 220 -1.05 -43.19 -4.09
CA LYS A 220 -0.11 -43.75 -5.10
C LYS A 220 -0.82 -44.35 -6.33
N ASN A 221 -1.94 -43.76 -6.76
CA ASN A 221 -2.71 -44.21 -7.92
C ASN A 221 -2.52 -43.24 -9.09
N THR A 222 -2.09 -43.76 -10.23
CA THR A 222 -1.84 -42.99 -11.46
C THR A 222 -3.11 -42.37 -12.05
N GLU A 223 -4.29 -42.92 -11.76
CA GLU A 223 -5.58 -42.35 -12.19
C GLU A 223 -5.87 -40.98 -11.55
N TYR A 224 -5.14 -40.58 -10.50
CA TYR A 224 -5.31 -39.28 -9.84
C TYR A 224 -4.25 -38.26 -10.25
N GLY A 225 -3.41 -38.57 -11.24
CA GLY A 225 -2.26 -37.73 -11.62
C GLY A 225 -2.64 -36.28 -11.91
N ASP A 226 -3.70 -36.07 -12.69
CA ASP A 226 -4.20 -34.73 -13.02
C ASP A 226 -4.64 -33.93 -11.80
N ALA A 227 -5.43 -34.54 -10.91
CA ALA A 227 -5.92 -33.88 -9.71
C ALA A 227 -4.78 -33.63 -8.70
N LEU A 228 -3.84 -34.57 -8.59
CA LEU A 228 -2.65 -34.44 -7.75
C LEU A 228 -1.77 -33.26 -8.21
N GLU A 229 -1.51 -33.14 -9.51
CA GLU A 229 -0.69 -32.06 -10.02
C GLU A 229 -1.41 -30.71 -9.93
N ASN A 230 -2.71 -30.70 -10.18
CA ASN A 230 -3.51 -29.49 -10.00
C ASN A 230 -3.56 -29.04 -8.54
N SER A 231 -3.81 -29.94 -7.57
CA SER A 231 -3.79 -29.60 -6.15
C SER A 231 -2.40 -29.13 -5.70
N LYS A 232 -1.32 -29.67 -6.27
CA LYS A 232 0.04 -29.20 -6.01
C LYS A 232 0.25 -27.76 -6.45
N ARG A 233 -0.34 -27.34 -7.58
CA ARG A 233 -0.23 -25.96 -8.07
C ARG A 233 -1.06 -24.96 -7.26
N LEU A 234 -2.07 -25.44 -6.54
CA LEU A 234 -3.01 -24.63 -5.74
C LEU A 234 -2.67 -24.62 -4.24
N MET A 235 -1.82 -25.53 -3.75
CA MET A 235 -1.56 -25.68 -2.31
C MET A 235 -0.81 -24.50 -1.68
N ASP A 236 -0.08 -23.72 -2.45
CA ASP A 236 0.68 -22.58 -1.93
C ASP A 236 -0.11 -21.26 -1.99
N LEU A 237 -1.34 -21.28 -2.54
CA LEU A 237 -2.18 -20.09 -2.61
C LEU A 237 -2.93 -19.87 -1.30
N ASP A 238 -2.95 -18.63 -0.83
CA ASP A 238 -3.92 -18.21 0.18
C ASP A 238 -5.26 -17.90 -0.50
N LEU A 239 -6.22 -18.80 -0.32
CA LEU A 239 -7.55 -18.66 -0.91
C LEU A 239 -8.58 -18.13 0.07
N ASP A 240 -8.30 -18.05 1.37
CA ASP A 240 -9.29 -17.68 2.39
C ASP A 240 -9.30 -16.17 2.64
N PHE A 241 -9.69 -15.43 1.60
CA PHE A 241 -9.73 -13.96 1.61
C PHE A 241 -10.67 -13.38 2.69
N SER A 242 -11.60 -14.18 3.21
CA SER A 242 -12.46 -13.79 4.32
C SER A 242 -11.67 -13.45 5.60
N ASN A 243 -10.51 -14.09 5.81
CA ASN A 243 -9.61 -13.81 6.94
C ASN A 243 -8.84 -12.49 6.78
N HIS A 244 -8.83 -11.92 5.57
CA HIS A 244 -8.03 -10.74 5.22
C HIS A 244 -8.86 -9.45 5.11
N LYS A 245 -10.18 -9.51 5.34
CA LYS A 245 -11.07 -8.34 5.25
C LYS A 245 -10.64 -7.18 6.16
N GLY A 246 -10.14 -7.49 7.35
CA GLY A 246 -9.66 -6.48 8.30
C GLY A 246 -8.43 -5.72 7.77
N GLU A 247 -7.48 -6.43 7.18
CA GLU A 247 -6.26 -5.85 6.60
C GLU A 247 -6.57 -5.01 5.36
N LEU A 248 -7.45 -5.50 4.47
CA LEU A 248 -7.92 -4.75 3.30
C LEU A 248 -8.66 -3.46 3.71
N SER A 249 -9.52 -3.54 4.74
CA SER A 249 -10.22 -2.37 5.29
C SER A 249 -9.25 -1.35 5.88
N ALA A 250 -8.24 -1.83 6.61
CA ALA A 250 -7.21 -0.97 7.19
C ALA A 250 -6.37 -0.26 6.11
N ALA A 251 -6.04 -0.97 5.03
CA ALA A 251 -5.35 -0.39 3.87
C ALA A 251 -6.20 0.71 3.19
N SER A 252 -7.50 0.44 2.98
CA SER A 252 -8.45 1.43 2.45
C SER A 252 -8.49 2.71 3.29
N LEU A 253 -8.62 2.57 4.61
CA LEU A 253 -8.61 3.71 5.55
C LEU A 253 -7.27 4.46 5.58
N SER A 254 -6.17 3.77 5.32
CA SER A 254 -4.84 4.39 5.30
C SER A 254 -4.70 5.34 4.11
N LEU A 255 -5.28 5.01 2.95
CA LEU A 255 -5.30 5.89 1.78
C LEU A 255 -6.10 7.17 2.02
N GLU A 256 -7.21 7.09 2.77
CA GLU A 256 -8.00 8.25 3.18
C GLU A 256 -7.17 9.20 4.05
N LYS A 257 -6.49 8.67 5.07
CA LYS A 257 -5.61 9.45 5.95
C LYS A 257 -4.43 10.07 5.22
N ILE A 258 -3.81 9.33 4.31
CA ILE A 258 -2.72 9.84 3.46
C ILE A 258 -3.23 10.99 2.60
N LYS A 259 -4.44 10.88 2.03
CA LYS A 259 -5.05 11.97 1.27
C LYS A 259 -5.30 13.20 2.12
N GLU A 260 -5.95 13.04 3.27
CA GLU A 260 -6.27 14.13 4.20
C GLU A 260 -5.02 14.90 4.59
N TYR A 261 -3.95 14.17 4.93
CA TYR A 261 -2.65 14.73 5.25
C TYR A 261 -2.08 15.58 4.11
N PHE A 262 -2.04 15.06 2.88
CA PHE A 262 -1.49 15.81 1.75
C PHE A 262 -2.39 16.98 1.35
N ASP A 263 -3.72 16.84 1.46
CA ASP A 263 -4.65 17.94 1.21
C ASP A 263 -4.48 19.08 2.21
N GLU A 264 -4.16 18.78 3.47
CA GLU A 264 -3.85 19.76 4.50
C GLU A 264 -2.53 20.48 4.22
N ILE A 265 -1.45 19.73 3.96
CA ILE A 265 -0.11 20.29 3.69
C ILE A 265 -0.09 21.21 2.48
N PHE A 266 -0.80 20.80 1.42
CA PHE A 266 -0.81 21.53 0.16
C PHE A 266 -1.98 22.51 0.05
N GLU A 267 -2.76 22.69 1.13
CA GLU A 267 -3.93 23.56 1.16
C GLU A 267 -4.90 23.27 -0.01
N LEU A 268 -5.03 22.00 -0.38
CA LEU A 268 -5.89 21.55 -1.50
C LEU A 268 -7.36 21.47 -1.12
N ASN A 269 -7.65 21.56 0.19
CA ASN A 269 -9.01 21.68 0.69
C ASN A 269 -9.62 23.00 0.19
N PRO A 270 -10.76 22.97 -0.52
CA PRO A 270 -11.40 24.20 -0.97
C PRO A 270 -11.73 25.06 0.24
N ILE A 271 -11.25 26.31 0.23
CA ILE A 271 -11.65 27.34 1.20
C ILE A 271 -13.18 27.35 1.20
N LYS A 272 -13.80 26.88 2.29
CA LYS A 272 -15.21 27.11 2.52
C LYS A 272 -15.38 28.61 2.57
N LYS A 273 -15.93 29.20 1.51
CA LYS A 273 -16.47 30.56 1.59
C LYS A 273 -17.61 30.46 2.58
N ASP A 274 -17.38 30.93 3.80
CA ASP A 274 -18.47 31.16 4.74
C ASP A 274 -19.49 32.11 4.07
N PRO A 275 -20.80 31.83 4.21
CA PRO A 275 -21.87 32.61 3.60
C PRO A 275 -21.96 34.05 4.14
#